data_AF-M5P6D8-F1
#
_entry.id   AF-M5P6D8-F1
#
_cell.length_a   1.000
_cell.length_b   1.000
_cell.length_c   1.000
_cell.angle_alpha   90.00
_cell.angle_beta   90.00
_cell.angle_gamma   90.00
#
_symmetry.space_group_name_H-M   'P 1'
#
loop_
_entity.id
_entity.type
_entity.pdbx_description
1 polymer ?
#
loop_
_entity_poly.entity_id
_entity_poly.type
_entity_poly.pdbx_seq_one_letter_code
_entity_poly.pdbx_strand_id
1 'polypeptide(L)'
;MNEFMKMFSLTKPIIQAPMAGGITKPRLASAVSNQGALGSLASGYLTPEILEQQTKEMFELTDAPFQINVFVPSDPETPSEEQVEKWKKNIPLADQVNQFKSVQEEWDDFYQKIDIILRYKVKACSFTFDLPPEDAVKELKASGCRLIGTASTVEEAVLMEERGMDIVVLQGSEAGGHRGAFLPSKGESAVGLMALVPQAADALGVPVIAAGGITDHRGVKAALTLGAQGVQIGSAFLICHESNAHAVHKQKVLEANEADTKLTKLFSGKEARGIVNKWMEEKEGFETQTLPYPYQNTLTKAMRQQASLQNNHDQMSLWAGQGIRSLTEEISVKQLLYKLCQEDIKI
;
A
#
# COMPACT_ATOMS: atom_id res chain seq x y z
N MET A 1 23.84 -1.07 -12.11
CA MET A 1 22.60 -0.29 -11.84
C MET A 1 21.51 -0.74 -12.80
N ASN A 2 20.42 -1.28 -12.28
CA ASN A 2 19.31 -1.85 -13.06
C ASN A 2 18.40 -0.77 -13.67
N GLU A 3 17.43 -1.18 -14.49
CA GLU A 3 16.56 -0.27 -15.25
C GLU A 3 15.66 0.56 -14.34
N PHE A 4 15.02 -0.07 -13.34
CA PHE A 4 14.20 0.63 -12.33
C PHE A 4 14.96 1.81 -11.70
N MET A 5 16.19 1.58 -11.23
CA MET A 5 16.99 2.64 -10.62
C MET A 5 17.34 3.76 -11.61
N LYS A 6 17.60 3.42 -12.89
CA LYS A 6 17.89 4.41 -13.93
C LYS A 6 16.70 5.31 -14.24
N MET A 7 15.47 4.80 -14.17
CA MET A 7 14.26 5.59 -14.46
C MET A 7 14.10 6.81 -13.55
N PHE A 8 14.59 6.74 -12.31
CA PHE A 8 14.47 7.80 -11.31
C PHE A 8 15.81 8.23 -10.70
N SER A 9 16.94 7.85 -11.32
CA SER A 9 18.29 8.17 -10.80
C SER A 9 18.50 7.76 -9.33
N LEU A 10 17.98 6.59 -8.94
CA LEU A 10 18.07 6.09 -7.56
C LEU A 10 19.46 5.52 -7.27
N THR A 11 19.88 5.59 -6.00
CA THR A 11 21.08 4.91 -5.50
C THR A 11 20.75 3.67 -4.67
N LYS A 12 19.48 3.46 -4.32
CA LYS A 12 18.98 2.29 -3.60
C LYS A 12 17.78 1.69 -4.34
N PRO A 13 17.73 0.36 -4.53
CA PRO A 13 16.63 -0.31 -5.24
C PRO A 13 15.41 -0.50 -4.32
N ILE A 14 15.00 0.56 -3.63
CA ILE A 14 13.97 0.54 -2.60
C ILE A 14 12.86 1.54 -2.94
N ILE A 15 11.62 1.09 -2.84
CA ILE A 15 10.43 1.92 -2.77
C ILE A 15 9.90 1.86 -1.33
N GLN A 16 9.70 3.00 -0.69
CA GLN A 16 8.94 3.04 0.54
C GLN A 16 7.45 2.91 0.20
N ALA A 17 6.76 1.88 0.69
CA ALA A 17 5.41 1.55 0.25
C ALA A 17 4.38 2.64 0.60
N PRO A 18 3.48 3.04 -0.31
CA PRO A 18 2.39 3.98 0.03
C PRO A 18 1.45 3.35 1.06
N MET A 19 1.45 3.84 2.31
CA MET A 19 0.62 3.32 3.41
C MET A 19 -0.50 4.31 3.73
N ALA A 20 -1.67 4.10 3.11
CA ALA A 20 -2.84 4.94 3.30
C ALA A 20 -3.33 4.93 4.76
N GLY A 21 -4.02 6.00 5.17
CA GLY A 21 -4.48 6.17 6.57
C GLY A 21 -3.62 7.13 7.39
N GLY A 22 -2.83 7.97 6.72
CA GLY A 22 -2.05 9.02 7.37
C GLY A 22 -0.69 8.56 7.89
N ILE A 23 -0.21 7.38 7.51
CA ILE A 23 1.13 6.85 7.87
C ILE A 23 2.20 7.52 7.00
N THR A 24 2.02 7.48 5.69
CA THR A 24 2.92 8.12 4.70
C THR A 24 2.51 9.56 4.44
N LYS A 25 3.14 10.49 5.16
CA LYS A 25 3.07 11.93 4.94
C LYS A 25 4.35 12.46 4.27
N PRO A 26 4.38 13.73 3.79
CA PRO A 26 5.55 14.29 3.11
C PRO A 26 6.87 14.17 3.87
N ARG A 27 6.86 14.27 5.21
CA ARG A 27 8.07 14.05 6.04
C ARG A 27 8.71 12.67 5.84
N LEU A 28 7.92 11.60 5.80
CA LEU A 28 8.44 10.23 5.59
C LEU A 28 8.92 10.06 4.15
N ALA A 29 8.07 10.43 3.19
CA ALA A 29 8.36 10.23 1.77
C ALA A 29 9.59 11.03 1.33
N SER A 30 9.72 12.30 1.72
CA SER A 30 10.88 13.13 1.39
C SER A 30 12.16 12.63 2.06
N ALA A 31 12.10 12.15 3.31
CA ALA A 31 13.26 11.55 3.97
C ALA A 31 13.79 10.32 3.20
N VAL A 32 12.90 9.52 2.60
CA VAL A 32 13.28 8.37 1.76
C VAL A 32 13.89 8.84 0.44
N SER A 33 13.23 9.77 -0.25
CA SER A 33 13.71 10.35 -1.51
C SER A 33 15.09 10.98 -1.36
N ASN A 34 15.30 11.75 -0.29
CA ASN A 34 16.59 12.37 0.03
C ASN A 34 17.70 11.37 0.37
N GLN A 35 17.36 10.11 0.67
CA GLN A 35 18.32 9.01 0.85
C GLN A 35 18.53 8.19 -0.43
N GLY A 36 18.02 8.62 -1.58
CA GLY A 36 18.25 7.99 -2.89
C GLY A 36 17.45 6.71 -3.13
N ALA A 37 16.36 6.51 -2.37
CA ALA A 37 15.31 5.53 -2.63
C ALA A 37 14.07 6.26 -3.15
N LEU A 38 13.03 5.55 -3.61
CA LEU A 38 11.79 6.17 -4.06
C LEU A 38 10.81 6.32 -2.89
N GLY A 39 10.57 7.55 -2.44
CA GLY A 39 9.53 7.88 -1.46
C GLY A 39 8.12 7.84 -2.08
N SER A 40 7.10 7.55 -1.26
CA SER A 40 5.71 7.47 -1.74
C SER A 40 4.72 8.24 -0.86
N LEU A 41 3.82 8.98 -1.50
CA LEU A 41 2.58 9.44 -0.88
C LEU A 41 1.45 8.45 -1.17
N ALA A 42 0.56 8.23 -0.20
CA ALA A 42 -0.61 7.36 -0.35
C ALA A 42 -1.89 8.20 -0.40
N SER A 43 -2.46 8.36 -1.59
CA SER A 43 -3.64 9.23 -1.80
C SER A 43 -4.98 8.52 -1.58
N GLY A 44 -4.99 7.19 -1.41
CA GLY A 44 -6.22 6.38 -1.43
C GLY A 44 -7.34 6.85 -0.49
N TYR A 45 -7.02 7.45 0.65
CA TYR A 45 -8.01 8.01 1.59
C TYR A 45 -7.95 9.54 1.73
N LEU A 46 -7.08 10.20 0.98
CA LEU A 46 -6.97 11.66 0.97
C LEU A 46 -8.03 12.24 0.03
N THR A 47 -8.53 13.42 0.36
CA THR A 47 -9.26 14.23 -0.63
C THR A 47 -8.25 14.86 -1.60
N PRO A 48 -8.68 15.31 -2.80
CA PRO A 48 -7.82 16.00 -3.75
C PRO A 48 -7.12 17.22 -3.14
N GLU A 49 -7.79 17.99 -2.29
CA GLU A 49 -7.22 19.19 -1.65
C GLU A 49 -6.06 18.84 -0.72
N ILE A 50 -6.23 17.79 0.09
CA ILE A 50 -5.16 17.31 0.99
C ILE A 50 -4.01 16.73 0.18
N LEU A 51 -4.30 16.00 -0.91
CA LEU A 51 -3.25 15.51 -1.81
C LEU A 51 -2.46 16.66 -2.45
N GLU A 52 -3.14 17.69 -2.93
CA GLU A 52 -2.48 18.86 -3.53
C GLU A 52 -1.59 19.57 -2.50
N GLN A 53 -2.06 19.73 -1.26
CA GLN A 53 -1.24 20.28 -0.17
C GLN A 53 0.01 19.44 0.09
N GLN A 54 -0.14 18.12 0.25
CA GLN A 54 1.00 17.23 0.49
C GLN A 54 1.96 17.17 -0.70
N THR A 55 1.45 17.31 -1.93
CA THR A 55 2.27 17.37 -3.14
C THR A 55 3.15 18.61 -3.14
N LYS A 56 2.59 19.79 -2.78
CA LYS A 56 3.38 21.02 -2.62
C LYS A 56 4.45 20.88 -1.54
N GLU A 57 4.08 20.35 -0.37
CA GLU A 57 5.02 20.11 0.73
C GLU A 57 6.16 19.16 0.31
N MET A 58 5.90 18.15 -0.52
CA MET A 58 6.96 17.31 -1.07
C MET A 58 7.98 18.09 -1.89
N PHE A 59 7.53 19.00 -2.77
CA PHE A 59 8.44 19.85 -3.55
C PHE A 59 9.19 20.88 -2.69
N GLU A 60 8.68 21.22 -1.51
CA GLU A 60 9.41 22.04 -0.53
C GLU A 60 10.49 21.25 0.22
N LEU A 61 10.29 19.93 0.42
CA LEU A 61 11.14 19.07 1.23
C LEU A 61 12.20 18.28 0.44
N THR A 62 12.04 18.11 -0.88
CA THR A 62 12.94 17.29 -1.70
C THR A 62 12.92 17.69 -3.18
N ASP A 63 14.11 17.73 -3.80
CA ASP A 63 14.28 17.77 -5.25
C ASP A 63 14.36 16.35 -5.86
N ALA A 64 14.58 15.33 -5.02
CA ALA A 64 14.63 13.93 -5.46
C ALA A 64 13.22 13.39 -5.81
N PRO A 65 13.12 12.45 -6.76
CA PRO A 65 11.84 11.93 -7.20
C PRO A 65 11.08 11.20 -6.10
N PHE A 66 9.76 11.29 -6.18
CA PHE A 66 8.81 10.56 -5.35
C PHE A 66 7.63 10.12 -6.23
N GLN A 67 6.81 9.22 -5.69
CA GLN A 67 5.61 8.73 -6.36
C GLN A 67 4.34 9.04 -5.57
N ILE A 68 3.22 9.14 -6.27
CA ILE A 68 1.89 9.22 -5.67
C ILE A 68 1.10 7.95 -6.03
N ASN A 69 0.61 7.26 -5.01
CA ASN A 69 -0.25 6.10 -5.18
C ASN A 69 -1.71 6.50 -5.22
N VAL A 70 -2.45 5.96 -6.19
CA VAL A 70 -3.88 6.17 -6.40
C VAL A 70 -4.58 4.81 -6.41
N PHE A 71 -5.66 4.70 -5.63
CA PHE A 71 -6.54 3.53 -5.72
C PHE A 71 -7.44 3.68 -6.93
N VAL A 72 -7.51 2.64 -7.75
CA VAL A 72 -8.46 2.59 -8.86
C VAL A 72 -9.80 2.17 -8.28
N PRO A 73 -10.87 2.98 -8.46
CA PRO A 73 -12.21 2.62 -8.00
C PRO A 73 -12.68 1.32 -8.65
N SER A 74 -13.46 0.55 -7.91
CA SER A 74 -14.18 -0.62 -8.40
C SER A 74 -15.68 -0.37 -8.35
N ASP A 75 -16.48 -1.14 -9.10
CA ASP A 75 -17.94 -1.13 -9.02
C ASP A 75 -18.43 -2.41 -8.30
N PRO A 76 -18.37 -2.46 -6.96
CA PRO A 76 -18.83 -3.62 -6.21
C PRO A 76 -20.36 -3.73 -6.23
N GLU A 77 -20.86 -4.94 -6.03
CA GLU A 77 -22.29 -5.14 -5.79
C GLU A 77 -22.76 -4.29 -4.59
N THR A 78 -23.82 -3.51 -4.81
CA THR A 78 -24.40 -2.68 -3.75
C THR A 78 -25.04 -3.58 -2.69
N PRO A 79 -24.63 -3.48 -1.42
CA PRO A 79 -25.22 -4.29 -0.35
C PRO A 79 -26.68 -3.91 -0.11
N SER A 80 -27.50 -4.88 0.27
CA SER A 80 -28.88 -4.64 0.67
C SER A 80 -28.96 -3.83 1.97
N GLU A 81 -30.06 -3.11 2.17
CA GLU A 81 -30.31 -2.37 3.42
C GLU A 81 -30.21 -3.28 4.65
N GLU A 82 -30.70 -4.53 4.55
CA GLU A 82 -30.60 -5.51 5.63
C GLU A 82 -29.14 -5.84 5.98
N GLN A 83 -28.27 -6.03 4.98
CA GLN A 83 -26.85 -6.29 5.19
C GLN A 83 -26.16 -5.08 5.87
N VAL A 84 -26.49 -3.87 5.43
CA VAL A 84 -25.96 -2.63 6.02
C VAL A 84 -26.40 -2.48 7.47
N GLU A 85 -27.69 -2.64 7.76
CA GLU A 85 -28.25 -2.51 9.11
C GLU A 85 -27.74 -3.60 10.07
N LYS A 86 -27.50 -4.82 9.56
CA LYS A 86 -26.83 -5.87 10.34
C LYS A 86 -25.44 -5.43 10.77
N TRP A 87 -24.67 -4.79 9.89
CA TRP A 87 -23.32 -4.33 10.22
C TRP A 87 -23.30 -3.08 11.09
N LYS A 88 -24.24 -2.13 10.90
CA LYS A 88 -24.39 -0.98 11.79
C LYS A 88 -24.60 -1.38 13.25
N LYS A 89 -25.42 -2.40 13.51
CA LYS A 89 -25.63 -2.97 14.85
C LYS A 89 -24.38 -3.65 15.44
N ASN A 90 -23.46 -4.11 14.59
CA ASN A 90 -22.29 -4.89 15.00
C ASN A 90 -21.01 -4.07 15.14
N ILE A 91 -20.94 -2.90 14.50
CA ILE A 91 -19.77 -2.02 14.50
C ILE A 91 -20.05 -0.82 15.40
N PRO A 92 -19.25 -0.60 16.45
CA PRO A 92 -19.34 0.61 17.27
C PRO A 92 -19.32 1.88 16.41
N LEU A 93 -20.23 2.81 16.72
CA LEU A 93 -20.37 4.11 16.03
C LEU A 93 -20.76 4.06 14.54
N ALA A 94 -21.11 2.90 13.98
CA ALA A 94 -21.50 2.81 12.57
C ALA A 94 -22.84 3.52 12.25
N ASP A 95 -23.70 3.74 13.25
CA ASP A 95 -24.93 4.53 13.12
C ASP A 95 -24.69 6.00 12.74
N GLN A 96 -23.44 6.49 12.83
CA GLN A 96 -23.08 7.83 12.36
C GLN A 96 -23.00 7.92 10.83
N VAL A 97 -22.92 6.77 10.14
CA VAL A 97 -22.86 6.72 8.67
C VAL A 97 -24.27 6.75 8.10
N ASN A 98 -24.61 7.90 7.52
CA ASN A 98 -25.91 8.13 6.88
C ASN A 98 -25.87 8.01 5.36
N GLN A 99 -24.68 8.07 4.76
CA GLN A 99 -24.49 8.00 3.31
C GLN A 99 -23.17 7.31 2.97
N PHE A 100 -23.17 6.58 1.86
CA PHE A 100 -21.97 6.07 1.21
C PHE A 100 -21.67 6.93 0.00
N LYS A 101 -20.39 7.00 -0.40
CA LYS A 101 -20.04 7.60 -1.68
C LYS A 101 -20.66 6.78 -2.81
N SER A 102 -21.18 7.46 -3.80
CA SER A 102 -21.55 6.87 -5.07
C SER A 102 -20.30 6.48 -5.87
N VAL A 103 -20.46 5.53 -6.78
CA VAL A 103 -19.39 5.13 -7.72
C VAL A 103 -18.88 6.32 -8.53
N GLN A 104 -19.78 7.22 -8.94
CA GLN A 104 -19.41 8.45 -9.66
C GLN A 104 -18.50 9.35 -8.81
N GLU A 105 -18.82 9.56 -7.53
CA GLU A 105 -17.98 10.37 -6.65
C GLU A 105 -16.58 9.76 -6.43
N GLU A 106 -16.45 8.42 -6.47
CA GLU A 106 -15.13 7.77 -6.42
C GLU A 106 -14.32 7.97 -7.71
N TRP A 107 -14.97 7.91 -8.88
CA TRP A 107 -14.32 8.22 -10.15
C TRP A 107 -13.95 9.70 -10.28
N ASP A 108 -14.81 10.61 -9.83
CA ASP A 108 -14.51 12.05 -9.80
C ASP A 108 -13.31 12.35 -8.89
N ASP A 109 -13.22 11.69 -7.73
CA ASP A 109 -12.07 11.77 -6.83
C ASP A 109 -10.79 11.21 -7.48
N PHE A 110 -10.89 10.07 -8.18
CA PHE A 110 -9.78 9.49 -8.95
C PHE A 110 -9.22 10.47 -9.98
N TYR A 111 -10.06 11.00 -10.88
CA TYR A 111 -9.63 11.89 -11.94
C TYR A 111 -9.06 13.21 -11.42
N GLN A 112 -9.61 13.78 -10.34
CA GLN A 112 -9.03 14.96 -9.71
C GLN A 112 -7.62 14.70 -9.15
N LYS A 113 -7.35 13.49 -8.65
CA LYS A 113 -5.99 13.10 -8.21
C LYS A 113 -5.04 12.94 -9.40
N ILE A 114 -5.52 12.41 -10.53
CA ILE A 114 -4.75 12.36 -11.78
C ILE A 114 -4.39 13.78 -12.24
N ASP A 115 -5.35 14.71 -12.22
CA ASP A 115 -5.11 16.11 -12.59
C ASP A 115 -4.03 16.78 -11.74
N ILE A 116 -4.00 16.50 -10.43
CA ILE A 116 -2.95 16.99 -9.53
C ILE A 116 -1.59 16.42 -9.96
N ILE A 117 -1.49 15.11 -10.20
CA ILE A 117 -0.24 14.46 -10.63
C ILE A 117 0.29 15.08 -11.93
N LEU A 118 -0.60 15.31 -12.91
CA LEU A 118 -0.28 15.96 -14.18
C LEU A 118 0.17 17.41 -13.99
N ARG A 119 -0.60 18.20 -13.24
CA ARG A 119 -0.34 19.63 -12.99
C ARG A 119 1.03 19.87 -12.35
N TYR A 120 1.38 19.05 -11.36
CA TYR A 120 2.65 19.14 -10.65
C TYR A 120 3.78 18.32 -11.27
N LYS A 121 3.52 17.62 -12.39
CA LYS A 121 4.50 16.81 -13.14
C LYS A 121 5.24 15.80 -12.26
N VAL A 122 4.50 15.13 -11.39
CA VAL A 122 5.06 14.11 -10.48
C VAL A 122 5.66 12.98 -11.31
N LYS A 123 6.85 12.51 -10.92
CA LYS A 123 7.68 11.63 -11.77
C LYS A 123 7.19 10.20 -11.84
N ALA A 124 6.47 9.72 -10.83
CA ALA A 124 5.85 8.41 -10.87
C ALA A 124 4.46 8.39 -10.23
N CYS A 125 3.59 7.56 -10.79
CA CYS A 125 2.25 7.30 -10.28
C CYS A 125 2.09 5.79 -10.13
N SER A 126 1.64 5.32 -8.96
CA SER A 126 1.34 3.91 -8.75
C SER A 126 -0.15 3.66 -8.60
N PHE A 127 -0.61 2.52 -9.11
CA PHE A 127 -2.00 2.10 -9.06
C PHE A 127 -2.18 0.81 -8.25
N THR A 128 -3.29 0.74 -7.53
CA THR A 128 -3.65 -0.42 -6.71
C THR A 128 -5.16 -0.66 -6.82
N PHE A 129 -5.57 -1.92 -6.62
CA PHE A 129 -6.94 -2.45 -6.63
C PHE A 129 -7.58 -2.75 -7.97
N ASP A 130 -7.15 -2.14 -9.07
CA ASP A 130 -7.59 -2.49 -10.42
C ASP A 130 -6.67 -1.85 -11.48
N LEU A 131 -6.97 -2.09 -12.76
CA LEU A 131 -6.36 -1.44 -13.92
C LEU A 131 -6.87 0.01 -14.06
N PRO A 132 -5.98 1.02 -14.12
CA PRO A 132 -6.41 2.40 -14.36
C PRO A 132 -7.00 2.57 -15.76
N PRO A 133 -7.93 3.51 -15.98
CA PRO A 133 -8.47 3.85 -17.30
C PRO A 133 -7.37 4.17 -18.35
N GLU A 134 -7.60 3.78 -19.61
CA GLU A 134 -6.61 3.94 -20.70
C GLU A 134 -6.28 5.40 -21.01
N ASP A 135 -7.26 6.29 -20.90
CA ASP A 135 -7.10 7.74 -21.04
C ASP A 135 -6.15 8.30 -19.97
N ALA A 136 -6.36 7.96 -18.71
CA ALA A 136 -5.50 8.36 -17.60
C ALA A 136 -4.06 7.84 -17.79
N VAL A 137 -3.89 6.57 -18.21
CA VAL A 137 -2.57 6.02 -18.55
C VAL A 137 -1.89 6.84 -19.63
N LYS A 138 -2.59 7.10 -20.75
CA LYS A 138 -2.04 7.82 -21.90
C LYS A 138 -1.59 9.22 -21.52
N GLU A 139 -2.42 9.95 -20.77
CA GLU A 139 -2.12 11.33 -20.36
C GLU A 139 -0.93 11.40 -19.40
N LEU A 140 -0.88 10.52 -18.39
CA LEU A 140 0.24 10.46 -17.47
C LEU A 140 1.54 10.13 -18.19
N LYS A 141 1.56 9.16 -19.09
CA LYS A 141 2.76 8.82 -19.87
C LYS A 141 3.18 9.98 -20.78
N ALA A 142 2.23 10.66 -21.42
CA ALA A 142 2.51 11.83 -22.25
C ALA A 142 3.15 12.99 -21.45
N SER A 143 2.86 13.09 -20.15
CA SER A 143 3.50 14.05 -19.23
C SER A 143 4.93 13.66 -18.80
N GLY A 144 5.38 12.45 -19.16
CA GLY A 144 6.65 11.88 -18.72
C GLY A 144 6.60 11.20 -17.35
N CYS A 145 5.40 10.94 -16.81
CA CYS A 145 5.21 10.18 -15.59
C CYS A 145 5.45 8.69 -15.86
N ARG A 146 6.20 8.02 -14.97
CA ARG A 146 6.38 6.57 -14.98
C ARG A 146 5.29 5.89 -14.19
N LEU A 147 4.67 4.86 -14.76
CA LEU A 147 3.52 4.20 -14.16
C LEU A 147 3.91 2.89 -13.48
N ILE A 148 3.35 2.64 -12.31
CA ILE A 148 3.66 1.47 -11.48
C ILE A 148 2.35 0.71 -11.16
N GLY A 149 2.23 -0.52 -11.64
CA GLY A 149 1.08 -1.39 -11.32
C GLY A 149 1.32 -2.24 -10.08
N THR A 150 0.25 -2.65 -9.38
CA THR A 150 0.34 -3.66 -8.31
C THR A 150 -0.31 -4.96 -8.78
N ALA A 151 0.37 -6.09 -8.62
CA ALA A 151 -0.15 -7.41 -8.98
C ALA A 151 0.13 -8.44 -7.88
N SER A 152 -0.77 -9.40 -7.72
CA SER A 152 -0.65 -10.52 -6.78
C SER A 152 -0.53 -11.89 -7.43
N THR A 153 -0.77 -11.96 -8.74
CA THR A 153 -0.50 -13.13 -9.58
C THR A 153 0.27 -12.72 -10.84
N VAL A 154 0.77 -13.70 -11.60
CA VAL A 154 1.46 -13.44 -12.87
C VAL A 154 0.46 -12.90 -13.91
N GLU A 155 -0.76 -13.41 -13.93
CA GLU A 155 -1.82 -12.96 -14.84
C GLU A 155 -2.17 -11.50 -14.62
N GLU A 156 -2.32 -11.07 -13.36
CA GLU A 156 -2.52 -9.65 -13.03
C GLU A 156 -1.34 -8.79 -13.46
N ALA A 157 -0.11 -9.30 -13.31
CA ALA A 157 1.09 -8.57 -13.68
C ALA A 157 1.17 -8.35 -15.19
N VAL A 158 0.86 -9.38 -15.99
CA VAL A 158 0.79 -9.28 -17.45
C VAL A 158 -0.27 -8.25 -17.87
N LEU A 159 -1.45 -8.26 -17.26
CA LEU A 159 -2.49 -7.25 -17.54
C LEU A 159 -2.03 -5.83 -17.20
N MET A 160 -1.26 -5.65 -16.12
CA MET A 160 -0.68 -4.35 -15.77
C MET A 160 0.33 -3.87 -16.82
N GLU A 161 1.20 -4.76 -17.32
CA GLU A 161 2.11 -4.44 -18.43
C GLU A 161 1.34 -4.09 -19.71
N GLU A 162 0.35 -4.89 -20.09
CA GLU A 162 -0.51 -4.65 -21.26
C GLU A 162 -1.26 -3.32 -21.16
N ARG A 163 -1.73 -2.94 -19.95
CA ARG A 163 -2.35 -1.64 -19.69
C ARG A 163 -1.35 -0.49 -19.80
N GLY A 164 -0.05 -0.75 -19.81
CA GLY A 164 1.00 0.23 -20.07
C GLY A 164 1.78 0.67 -18.84
N MET A 165 1.78 -0.10 -17.75
CA MET A 165 2.66 0.15 -16.61
C MET A 165 4.13 0.01 -17.01
N ASP A 166 5.00 0.91 -16.55
CA ASP A 166 6.44 0.83 -16.81
C ASP A 166 7.17 -0.05 -15.79
N ILE A 167 6.54 -0.33 -14.64
CA ILE A 167 7.04 -1.15 -13.54
C ILE A 167 5.86 -1.92 -12.93
N VAL A 168 6.06 -3.17 -12.51
CA VAL A 168 5.03 -3.92 -11.75
C VAL A 168 5.55 -4.31 -10.36
N VAL A 169 4.82 -3.90 -9.33
CA VAL A 169 5.02 -4.32 -7.94
C VAL A 169 4.27 -5.62 -7.69
N LEU A 170 5.03 -6.68 -7.43
CA LEU A 170 4.55 -8.01 -7.10
C LEU A 170 4.31 -8.09 -5.58
N GLN A 171 3.05 -8.13 -5.18
CA GLN A 171 2.64 -8.16 -3.79
C GLN A 171 2.44 -9.61 -3.31
N GLY A 172 3.46 -10.18 -2.67
CA GLY A 172 3.38 -11.50 -2.05
C GLY A 172 2.40 -11.55 -0.88
N SER A 173 1.95 -12.74 -0.51
CA SER A 173 1.03 -12.97 0.61
C SER A 173 1.55 -12.51 1.97
N GLU A 174 2.87 -12.33 2.09
CA GLU A 174 3.56 -11.84 3.28
C GLU A 174 3.34 -10.33 3.50
N ALA A 175 2.84 -9.60 2.50
CA ALA A 175 2.65 -8.16 2.57
C ALA A 175 1.59 -7.75 3.61
N GLY A 176 1.86 -6.64 4.30
CA GLY A 176 0.92 -5.99 5.20
C GLY A 176 -0.09 -5.10 4.46
N GLY A 177 -1.22 -4.80 5.11
CA GLY A 177 -2.27 -3.98 4.52
C GLY A 177 -3.08 -4.72 3.45
N HIS A 178 -3.86 -3.98 2.67
CA HIS A 178 -4.75 -4.55 1.67
C HIS A 178 -4.04 -5.37 0.61
N ARG A 179 -4.62 -6.53 0.27
CA ARG A 179 -4.30 -7.27 -0.94
C ARG A 179 -4.68 -6.44 -2.16
N GLY A 180 -3.75 -6.28 -3.08
CA GLY A 180 -3.91 -5.52 -4.33
C GLY A 180 -4.64 -6.31 -5.42
N ALA A 181 -4.92 -7.59 -5.17
CA ALA A 181 -5.62 -8.48 -6.10
C ALA A 181 -6.92 -7.85 -6.65
N PHE A 182 -7.12 -8.01 -7.95
CA PHE A 182 -8.26 -7.47 -8.69
C PHE A 182 -8.89 -8.49 -9.64
N LEU A 183 -8.19 -9.57 -10.00
CA LEU A 183 -8.79 -10.69 -10.71
C LEU A 183 -9.42 -11.70 -9.75
N PRO A 184 -10.52 -12.37 -10.15
CA PRO A 184 -11.01 -13.54 -9.46
C PRO A 184 -9.97 -14.67 -9.44
N SER A 185 -9.73 -15.27 -8.28
CA SER A 185 -8.92 -16.49 -8.15
C SER A 185 -9.82 -17.71 -7.94
N LYS A 186 -9.44 -18.86 -8.53
CA LYS A 186 -10.07 -20.15 -8.23
C LYS A 186 -9.66 -20.69 -6.85
N GLY A 187 -8.51 -20.24 -6.33
CA GLY A 187 -8.00 -20.56 -5.00
C GLY A 187 -7.78 -19.26 -4.21
N GLU A 188 -6.65 -19.16 -3.51
CA GLU A 188 -6.27 -17.92 -2.84
C GLU A 188 -5.41 -17.04 -3.77
N SER A 189 -5.68 -15.73 -3.84
CA SER A 189 -4.76 -14.76 -4.48
C SER A 189 -3.63 -14.35 -3.52
N ALA A 190 -2.99 -15.37 -2.95
CA ALA A 190 -2.03 -15.28 -1.85
C ALA A 190 -0.73 -16.04 -2.17
N VAL A 191 -0.20 -15.86 -3.39
CA VAL A 191 1.10 -16.40 -3.79
C VAL A 191 2.21 -15.71 -2.99
N GLY A 192 3.10 -16.47 -2.36
CA GLY A 192 4.27 -15.92 -1.64
C GLY A 192 5.36 -15.44 -2.59
N LEU A 193 6.19 -14.48 -2.15
CA LEU A 193 7.20 -13.86 -3.03
C LEU A 193 8.20 -14.84 -3.63
N MET A 194 8.57 -15.89 -2.90
CA MET A 194 9.50 -16.91 -3.37
C MET A 194 9.04 -17.58 -4.66
N ALA A 195 7.72 -17.75 -4.83
CA ALA A 195 7.13 -18.30 -6.03
C ALA A 195 6.75 -17.19 -7.03
N LEU A 196 6.21 -16.06 -6.56
CA LEU A 196 5.66 -15.02 -7.42
C LEU A 196 6.73 -14.27 -8.23
N VAL A 197 7.85 -13.90 -7.60
CA VAL A 197 8.88 -13.06 -8.22
C VAL A 197 9.52 -13.71 -9.46
N PRO A 198 10.08 -14.93 -9.40
CA PRO A 198 10.75 -15.51 -10.56
C PRO A 198 9.79 -15.76 -11.73
N GLN A 199 8.58 -16.25 -11.46
CA GLN A 199 7.59 -16.53 -12.51
C GLN A 199 7.14 -15.26 -13.23
N ALA A 200 6.94 -14.16 -12.50
CA ALA A 200 6.59 -12.89 -13.09
C ALA A 200 7.78 -12.24 -13.82
N ALA A 201 8.99 -12.34 -13.26
CA ALA A 201 10.21 -11.84 -13.91
C ALA A 201 10.47 -12.50 -15.27
N ASP A 202 10.14 -13.79 -15.42
CA ASP A 202 10.22 -14.51 -16.69
C ASP A 202 9.09 -14.11 -17.68
N ALA A 203 7.95 -13.66 -17.18
CA ALA A 203 6.76 -13.36 -17.98
C ALA A 203 6.67 -11.91 -18.46
N LEU A 204 7.31 -10.97 -17.76
CA LEU A 204 7.19 -9.53 -17.99
C LEU A 204 8.40 -8.97 -18.74
N GLY A 205 8.15 -8.00 -19.63
CA GLY A 205 9.20 -7.20 -20.27
C GLY A 205 9.65 -6.00 -19.41
N VAL A 206 8.82 -5.56 -18.47
CA VAL A 206 9.09 -4.44 -17.58
C VAL A 206 9.72 -4.85 -16.24
N PRO A 207 10.44 -3.94 -15.54
CA PRO A 207 10.98 -4.21 -14.22
C PRO A 207 9.93 -4.67 -13.20
N VAL A 208 10.23 -5.76 -12.49
CA VAL A 208 9.45 -6.25 -11.36
C VAL A 208 10.03 -5.81 -10.02
N ILE A 209 9.16 -5.43 -9.08
CA ILE A 209 9.52 -4.99 -7.72
C ILE A 209 8.86 -5.91 -6.71
N ALA A 210 9.63 -6.51 -5.80
CA ALA A 210 9.10 -7.43 -4.80
C ALA A 210 8.54 -6.69 -3.57
N ALA A 211 7.32 -7.02 -3.15
CA ALA A 211 6.67 -6.40 -1.99
C ALA A 211 6.06 -7.45 -1.05
N GLY A 212 6.52 -7.47 0.21
CA GLY A 212 6.00 -8.35 1.26
C GLY A 212 7.11 -9.06 2.04
N GLY A 213 7.00 -9.14 3.36
CA GLY A 213 7.97 -9.86 4.21
C GLY A 213 9.41 -9.32 4.27
N ILE A 214 9.80 -8.36 3.42
CA ILE A 214 11.17 -7.83 3.33
C ILE A 214 11.40 -6.74 4.39
N THR A 215 12.30 -6.99 5.33
CA THR A 215 12.61 -6.06 6.44
C THR A 215 14.12 -5.87 6.70
N ASP A 216 14.99 -6.60 6.01
CA ASP A 216 16.45 -6.49 6.13
C ASP A 216 17.17 -6.71 4.78
N HIS A 217 18.50 -6.58 4.79
CA HIS A 217 19.34 -6.76 3.60
C HIS A 217 19.29 -8.16 2.99
N ARG A 218 18.98 -9.20 3.78
CA ARG A 218 18.89 -10.58 3.27
C ARG A 218 17.65 -10.71 2.41
N GLY A 219 16.52 -10.16 2.87
CA GLY A 219 15.29 -10.08 2.07
C GLY A 219 15.48 -9.29 0.78
N VAL A 220 16.20 -8.16 0.83
CA VAL A 220 16.54 -7.37 -0.37
C VAL A 220 17.37 -8.21 -1.36
N LYS A 221 18.46 -8.83 -0.90
CA LYS A 221 19.30 -9.68 -1.76
C LYS A 221 18.56 -10.89 -2.32
N ALA A 222 17.69 -11.52 -1.53
CA ALA A 222 16.88 -12.65 -1.98
C ALA A 222 15.93 -12.22 -3.12
N ALA A 223 15.21 -11.11 -2.96
CA ALA A 223 14.33 -10.59 -4.00
C ALA A 223 15.09 -10.27 -5.30
N LEU A 224 16.25 -9.61 -5.20
CA LEU A 224 17.10 -9.34 -6.36
C LEU A 224 17.61 -10.62 -7.04
N THR A 225 17.96 -11.63 -6.24
CA THR A 225 18.40 -12.96 -6.74
C THR A 225 17.28 -13.67 -7.49
N LEU A 226 16.02 -13.50 -7.05
CA LEU A 226 14.85 -14.08 -7.68
C LEU A 226 14.42 -13.36 -8.98
N GLY A 227 15.09 -12.28 -9.37
CA GLY A 227 14.81 -11.53 -10.61
C GLY A 227 14.14 -10.17 -10.40
N ALA A 228 13.83 -9.76 -9.17
CA ALA A 228 13.35 -8.40 -8.93
C ALA A 228 14.43 -7.36 -9.22
N GLN A 229 14.04 -6.19 -9.73
CA GLN A 229 14.94 -5.04 -9.88
C GLN A 229 14.91 -4.10 -8.66
N GLY A 230 14.05 -4.38 -7.69
CA GLY A 230 14.01 -3.66 -6.43
C GLY A 230 12.95 -4.23 -5.51
N VAL A 231 12.77 -3.56 -4.37
CA VAL A 231 11.84 -3.98 -3.33
C VAL A 231 10.96 -2.83 -2.89
N GLN A 232 9.69 -3.10 -2.62
CA GLN A 232 8.77 -2.17 -1.99
C GLN A 232 8.51 -2.60 -0.54
N ILE A 233 8.86 -1.74 0.41
CA ILE A 233 8.85 -2.06 1.84
C ILE A 233 7.86 -1.16 2.57
N GLY A 234 6.92 -1.76 3.29
CA GLY A 234 5.93 -1.07 4.12
C GLY A 234 6.25 -1.15 5.61
N SER A 235 6.09 -2.34 6.20
CA SER A 235 6.11 -2.52 7.66
C SER A 235 7.39 -2.03 8.36
N ALA A 236 8.56 -2.15 7.73
CA ALA A 236 9.80 -1.62 8.32
C ALA A 236 9.82 -0.08 8.42
N PHE A 237 9.10 0.63 7.54
CA PHE A 237 8.99 2.09 7.61
C PHE A 237 7.95 2.57 8.64
N LEU A 238 7.10 1.69 9.18
CA LEU A 238 6.13 2.07 10.23
C LEU A 238 6.85 2.60 11.47
N ILE A 239 7.95 1.95 11.86
CA ILE A 239 8.77 2.24 13.04
C ILE A 239 9.76 3.38 12.83
N CYS A 240 9.74 4.04 11.66
CA CYS A 240 10.62 5.17 11.42
C CYS A 240 10.20 6.40 12.24
N HIS A 241 11.14 7.20 12.73
CA HIS A 241 10.84 8.46 13.41
C HIS A 241 10.07 9.45 12.52
N GLU A 242 10.27 9.36 11.21
CA GLU A 242 9.63 10.17 10.19
C GLU A 242 8.20 9.70 9.85
N SER A 243 7.85 8.47 10.22
CA SER A 243 6.52 7.90 10.03
C SER A 243 5.48 8.55 10.95
N ASN A 244 4.31 8.86 10.39
CA ASN A 244 3.16 9.35 11.13
C ASN A 244 2.26 8.20 11.62
N ALA A 245 2.76 6.95 11.62
CA ALA A 245 2.08 5.84 12.29
C ALA A 245 1.84 6.17 13.77
N HIS A 246 0.65 5.80 14.25
CA HIS A 246 0.27 6.00 15.65
C HIS A 246 1.23 5.26 16.59
N ALA A 247 1.58 5.86 17.75
CA ALA A 247 2.56 5.29 18.67
C ALA A 247 2.20 3.86 19.11
N VAL A 248 0.93 3.60 19.41
CA VAL A 248 0.42 2.26 19.72
C VAL A 248 0.62 1.27 18.57
N HIS A 249 0.46 1.71 17.31
CA HIS A 249 0.69 0.83 16.16
C HIS A 249 2.18 0.50 16.00
N LYS A 250 3.07 1.49 16.17
CA LYS A 250 4.51 1.24 16.19
C LYS A 250 4.90 0.26 17.29
N GLN A 251 4.42 0.48 18.52
CA GLN A 251 4.67 -0.42 19.65
C GLN A 251 4.20 -1.84 19.34
N LYS A 252 2.99 -2.02 18.79
CA LYS A 252 2.48 -3.35 18.44
C LYS A 252 3.31 -4.03 17.36
N VAL A 253 3.85 -3.29 16.39
CA VAL A 253 4.79 -3.85 15.41
C VAL A 253 6.09 -4.33 16.07
N LEU A 254 6.60 -3.59 17.07
CA LEU A 254 7.82 -3.96 17.80
C LEU A 254 7.64 -5.16 18.74
N GLU A 255 6.43 -5.38 19.23
CA GLU A 255 6.08 -6.49 20.14
C GLU A 255 5.70 -7.78 19.39
N ALA A 256 5.19 -7.67 18.17
CA ALA A 256 4.64 -8.78 17.40
C ALA A 256 5.70 -9.58 16.63
N ASN A 257 5.33 -10.80 16.23
CA ASN A 257 6.13 -11.69 15.40
C ASN A 257 5.37 -12.14 14.13
N GLU A 258 6.02 -12.92 13.27
CA GLU A 258 5.48 -13.38 11.99
C GLU A 258 4.15 -14.14 12.10
N ALA A 259 3.92 -14.84 13.23
CA ALA A 259 2.72 -15.63 13.46
C ALA A 259 1.54 -14.83 14.02
N ASP A 260 1.77 -13.56 14.39
CA ASP A 260 0.73 -12.71 15.01
C ASP A 260 -0.08 -11.93 13.96
N THR A 261 0.07 -12.21 12.67
CA THR A 261 -0.65 -11.52 11.59
C THR A 261 -1.56 -12.46 10.81
N LYS A 262 -2.77 -12.00 10.45
CA LYS A 262 -3.67 -12.72 9.53
C LYS A 262 -4.34 -11.79 8.52
N LEU A 263 -4.87 -12.37 7.45
CA LEU A 263 -5.76 -11.67 6.53
C LEU A 263 -7.14 -11.52 7.18
N THR A 264 -7.74 -10.35 7.00
CA THR A 264 -9.10 -10.05 7.49
C THR A 264 -9.81 -9.10 6.52
N LYS A 265 -11.12 -9.27 6.38
CA LYS A 265 -12.02 -8.32 5.70
C LYS A 265 -12.76 -7.44 6.69
N LEU A 266 -12.74 -7.75 7.99
CA LEU A 266 -13.59 -7.14 9.02
C LEU A 266 -13.51 -5.62 9.10
N PHE A 267 -12.34 -5.05 8.80
CA PHE A 267 -12.17 -3.60 8.82
C PHE A 267 -12.65 -2.90 7.56
N SER A 268 -12.60 -3.56 6.40
CA SER A 268 -12.68 -2.83 5.12
C SER A 268 -13.55 -3.45 4.04
N GLY A 269 -13.86 -4.74 4.14
CA GLY A 269 -14.56 -5.51 3.13
C GLY A 269 -13.64 -6.13 2.08
N LYS A 270 -12.39 -5.67 2.01
CA LYS A 270 -11.31 -6.26 1.21
C LYS A 270 -10.26 -6.86 2.13
N GLU A 271 -9.64 -7.95 1.69
CA GLU A 271 -8.62 -8.65 2.47
C GLU A 271 -7.44 -7.73 2.75
N ALA A 272 -7.06 -7.63 4.01
CA ALA A 272 -5.89 -6.91 4.45
C ALA A 272 -5.17 -7.66 5.57
N ARG A 273 -3.83 -7.66 5.55
CA ARG A 273 -3.03 -8.31 6.59
C ARG A 273 -2.68 -7.33 7.71
N GLY A 274 -3.02 -7.70 8.93
CA GLY A 274 -2.70 -6.95 10.14
C GLY A 274 -2.38 -7.84 11.32
N ILE A 275 -1.83 -7.23 12.36
CA ILE A 275 -1.62 -7.86 13.66
C ILE A 275 -3.00 -8.19 14.25
N VAL A 276 -3.17 -9.45 14.66
CA VAL A 276 -4.42 -9.94 15.27
C VAL A 276 -4.72 -9.13 16.52
N ASN A 277 -5.95 -8.64 16.62
CA ASN A 277 -6.45 -7.94 17.80
C ASN A 277 -7.83 -8.48 18.20
N LYS A 278 -8.34 -8.00 19.33
CA LYS A 278 -9.59 -8.50 19.90
C LYS A 278 -10.80 -8.35 18.97
N TRP A 279 -10.89 -7.27 18.18
CA TRP A 279 -11.95 -7.14 17.17
C TRP A 279 -11.91 -8.27 16.13
N MET A 280 -10.71 -8.65 15.66
CA MET A 280 -10.52 -9.75 14.71
C MET A 280 -10.82 -11.13 15.31
N GLU A 281 -10.63 -11.31 16.61
CA GLU A 281 -10.95 -12.55 17.33
C GLU A 281 -12.46 -12.65 17.58
N GLU A 282 -13.07 -11.61 18.14
CA GLU A 282 -14.50 -11.59 18.49
C GLU A 282 -15.42 -11.65 17.27
N LYS A 283 -14.95 -11.16 16.11
CA LYS A 283 -15.73 -11.14 14.87
C LYS A 283 -15.26 -12.16 13.83
N GLU A 284 -14.40 -13.12 14.18
CA GLU A 284 -13.86 -14.10 13.25
C GLU A 284 -14.94 -14.85 12.43
N GLY A 285 -16.05 -15.24 13.07
CA GLY A 285 -17.19 -15.89 12.39
C GLY A 285 -17.91 -15.03 11.34
N PHE A 286 -17.58 -13.74 11.24
CA PHE A 286 -18.17 -12.79 10.29
C PHE A 286 -17.24 -12.44 9.12
N GLU A 287 -16.03 -13.01 9.02
CA GLU A 287 -15.07 -12.73 7.93
C GLU A 287 -15.66 -12.94 6.52
N THR A 288 -16.54 -13.92 6.37
CA THR A 288 -17.23 -14.23 5.09
C THR A 288 -18.51 -13.43 4.86
N GLN A 289 -18.93 -12.62 5.84
CA GLN A 289 -20.20 -11.88 5.85
C GLN A 289 -20.02 -10.36 5.81
N THR A 290 -18.78 -9.88 5.68
CA THR A 290 -18.47 -8.45 5.59
C THR A 290 -19.13 -7.81 4.38
N LEU A 291 -19.50 -6.54 4.48
CA LEU A 291 -19.90 -5.77 3.29
C LEU A 291 -18.70 -5.66 2.33
N PRO A 292 -18.93 -5.56 1.01
CA PRO A 292 -17.85 -5.33 0.07
C PRO A 292 -17.13 -4.00 0.36
N TYR A 293 -15.86 -3.91 -0.04
CA TYR A 293 -15.15 -2.64 -0.02
C TYR A 293 -15.79 -1.67 -1.02
N PRO A 294 -15.98 -0.37 -0.68
CA PRO A 294 -15.56 0.30 0.55
C PRO A 294 -16.65 0.47 1.62
N TYR A 295 -17.81 -0.19 1.51
CA TYR A 295 -18.93 -0.04 2.46
C TYR A 295 -18.51 -0.40 3.89
N GLN A 296 -17.88 -1.57 4.08
CA GLN A 296 -17.38 -1.98 5.39
C GLN A 296 -16.31 -1.01 5.92
N ASN A 297 -15.40 -0.54 5.05
CA ASN A 297 -14.38 0.47 5.41
C ASN A 297 -15.01 1.77 5.93
N THR A 298 -16.12 2.18 5.32
CA THR A 298 -16.88 3.36 5.71
C THR A 298 -17.52 3.18 7.09
N LEU A 299 -18.20 2.04 7.32
CA LEU A 299 -18.84 1.74 8.61
C LEU A 299 -17.85 1.65 9.77
N THR A 300 -16.65 1.09 9.55
CA THR A 300 -15.64 0.95 10.63
C THR A 300 -14.82 2.21 10.88
N LYS A 301 -14.96 3.26 10.06
CA LYS A 301 -14.10 4.44 10.13
C LYS A 301 -14.17 5.14 11.49
N ALA A 302 -15.38 5.40 11.99
CA ALA A 302 -15.59 6.08 13.26
C ALA A 302 -15.06 5.26 14.45
N MET A 303 -15.29 3.93 14.45
CA MET A 303 -14.71 3.00 15.43
C MET A 303 -13.19 3.12 15.48
N ARG A 304 -12.51 3.01 14.32
CA ARG A 304 -11.04 3.06 14.26
C ARG A 304 -10.47 4.41 14.68
N GLN A 305 -11.17 5.50 14.36
CA GLN A 305 -10.78 6.85 14.77
C GLN A 305 -10.90 7.01 16.29
N GLN A 306 -12.03 6.59 16.88
CA GLN A 306 -12.22 6.62 18.33
C GLN A 306 -11.18 5.76 19.05
N ALA A 307 -10.93 4.55 18.53
CA ALA A 307 -9.92 3.64 19.06
C ALA A 307 -8.52 4.28 19.07
N SER A 308 -8.15 4.97 17.99
CA SER A 308 -6.88 5.71 17.91
C SER A 308 -6.80 6.82 18.98
N LEU A 309 -7.86 7.63 19.12
CA LEU A 309 -7.92 8.70 20.14
C LEU A 309 -7.81 8.16 21.59
N GLN A 310 -8.27 6.93 21.81
CA GLN A 310 -8.25 6.26 23.11
C GLN A 310 -7.02 5.38 23.33
N ASN A 311 -6.07 5.34 22.38
CA ASN A 311 -4.94 4.41 22.39
C ASN A 311 -5.38 2.92 22.47
N ASN A 312 -6.59 2.60 22.00
CA ASN A 312 -7.17 1.27 22.06
C ASN A 312 -6.80 0.44 20.81
N HIS A 313 -5.75 -0.37 20.91
CA HIS A 313 -5.30 -1.23 19.82
C HIS A 313 -6.31 -2.30 19.38
N ASP A 314 -7.26 -2.68 20.24
CA ASP A 314 -8.22 -3.76 19.99
C ASP A 314 -9.19 -3.49 18.84
N GLN A 315 -9.34 -2.23 18.45
CA GLN A 315 -10.24 -1.79 17.38
C GLN A 315 -9.51 -0.96 16.30
N MET A 316 -8.18 -0.89 16.35
CA MET A 316 -7.37 -0.25 15.32
C MET A 316 -7.10 -1.21 14.16
N SER A 317 -6.95 -0.68 12.95
CA SER A 317 -6.44 -1.45 11.81
C SER A 317 -4.91 -1.48 11.85
N LEU A 318 -4.33 -2.46 12.55
CA LEU A 318 -2.89 -2.60 12.78
C LEU A 318 -2.19 -3.31 11.61
N TRP A 319 -2.21 -2.69 10.43
CA TRP A 319 -1.63 -3.29 9.23
C TRP A 319 -0.12 -3.54 9.36
N ALA A 320 0.28 -4.79 9.11
CA ALA A 320 1.67 -5.23 9.18
C ALA A 320 1.84 -6.54 8.40
N GLY A 321 3.01 -6.72 7.77
CA GLY A 321 3.36 -7.94 7.05
C GLY A 321 3.95 -9.00 7.98
N GLN A 322 4.33 -10.15 7.41
CA GLN A 322 4.86 -11.27 8.19
C GLN A 322 6.34 -11.09 8.61
N GLY A 323 7.07 -10.14 8.02
CA GLY A 323 8.51 -9.95 8.31
C GLY A 323 8.84 -9.18 9.60
N ILE A 324 7.86 -8.93 10.48
CA ILE A 324 7.96 -7.92 11.56
C ILE A 324 8.80 -8.33 12.77
N ARG A 325 9.09 -9.62 13.00
CA ARG A 325 9.87 -10.10 14.16
C ARG A 325 11.23 -9.39 14.30
N SER A 326 11.85 -9.00 13.19
CA SER A 326 13.18 -8.36 13.20
C SER A 326 13.15 -6.87 13.54
N LEU A 327 11.97 -6.27 13.69
CA LEU A 327 11.79 -4.85 13.99
C LEU A 327 11.70 -4.68 15.50
N THR A 328 12.81 -4.30 16.16
CA THR A 328 12.90 -4.32 17.64
C THR A 328 13.03 -2.95 18.29
N GLU A 329 13.23 -1.90 17.50
CA GLU A 329 13.40 -0.52 17.98
C GLU A 329 12.92 0.47 16.92
N GLU A 330 12.44 1.66 17.33
CA GLU A 330 12.26 2.77 16.40
C GLU A 330 13.62 3.29 15.90
N ILE A 331 13.69 3.66 14.62
CA ILE A 331 14.92 4.13 13.96
C ILE A 331 14.63 5.27 12.99
N SER A 332 15.65 5.98 12.50
CA SER A 332 15.46 6.91 11.38
C SER A 332 15.37 6.19 10.03
N VAL A 333 14.73 6.82 9.04
CA VAL A 333 14.76 6.38 7.63
C VAL A 333 16.19 6.13 7.14
N LYS A 334 17.13 7.02 7.51
CA LYS A 334 18.54 6.88 7.15
C LYS A 334 19.14 5.57 7.68
N GLN A 335 18.91 5.26 8.96
CA GLN A 335 19.40 4.02 9.57
C GLN A 335 18.73 2.79 8.97
N LEU A 336 17.42 2.84 8.71
CA LEU A 336 16.70 1.74 8.08
C LEU A 336 17.27 1.44 6.68
N LEU A 337 17.40 2.45 5.83
CA LEU A 337 17.94 2.28 4.48
C LEU A 337 19.41 1.81 4.49
N TYR A 338 20.21 2.22 5.48
CA TYR A 338 21.54 1.66 5.68
C TYR A 338 21.48 0.15 6.03
N LYS A 339 20.63 -0.25 6.98
CA LYS A 339 20.42 -1.66 7.37
C LYS A 339 19.90 -2.52 6.21
N LEU A 340 19.04 -1.97 5.35
CA LEU A 340 18.47 -2.66 4.18
C LEU A 340 19.47 -2.84 3.03
N CYS A 341 20.42 -1.92 2.86
CA CYS A 341 21.32 -1.94 1.72
C CYS A 341 22.75 -2.43 2.01
N GLN A 342 23.19 -2.58 3.28
CA GLN A 342 24.55 -2.92 3.77
C GLN A 342 25.67 -2.75 2.73
N GLU A 343 26.54 -1.74 2.93
CA GLU A 343 27.66 -1.31 2.06
C GLU A 343 28.10 -2.32 0.98
N ASP A 344 28.05 -1.85 -0.28
CA ASP A 344 28.32 -2.58 -1.52
C ASP A 344 27.27 -3.64 -1.91
N ILE A 345 26.07 -3.18 -2.31
CA ILE A 345 25.38 -3.86 -3.41
C ILE A 345 26.18 -3.57 -4.69
N LYS A 346 27.26 -4.34 -4.91
CA LYS A 346 27.81 -4.49 -6.26
C LYS A 346 26.76 -5.27 -7.07
N ILE A 347 25.84 -4.52 -7.68
CA ILE A 347 24.91 -5.00 -8.72
C ILE A 347 25.72 -5.28 -9.97
#